data_AF-A0A4Q2L1E5-F1
#
_entry.id   AF-A0A4Q2L1E5-F1
#
_cell.length_a   1.000
_cell.length_b   1.000
_cell.length_c   1.000
_cell.angle_alpha   90.00
_cell.angle_beta   90.00
_cell.angle_gamma   90.00
#
_symmetry.space_group_name_H-M   'P 1'
#
loop_
_entity.id
_entity.type
_entity.pdbx_description
1 polymer ?
#
loop_
_entity_poly.entity_id
_entity_poly.type
_entity_poly.pdbx_seq_one_letter_code
_entity_poly.pdbx_strand_id
1 'polypeptide(L)'
;MNVLELGALIDAALSSAGIDVSEMTEDRALQLSARRYVRCVLRGQMSAREFAGWAHSSIGHEGPDWAQELVELDDDYDAFDGGWGHEPDWAQTLERFLLASEGVADGWEPPAR
;
A
#
# COMPACT_ATOMS: atom_id res chain seq x y z
N MET A 1 0.31 -5.61 27.72
CA MET A 1 -0.67 -5.60 26.63
C MET A 1 -0.10 -6.45 25.51
N ASN A 2 -0.77 -7.54 25.16
CA ASN A 2 -0.37 -8.37 24.03
C ASN A 2 -1.04 -7.87 22.73
N VAL A 3 -0.67 -8.43 21.58
CA VAL A 3 -1.16 -8.01 20.25
C VAL A 3 -2.69 -8.16 20.13
N LEU A 4 -3.27 -9.19 20.76
CA LEU A 4 -4.72 -9.42 20.74
C LEU A 4 -5.46 -8.36 21.57
N GLU A 5 -4.94 -8.03 22.76
CA GLU A 5 -5.49 -6.97 23.62
C GLU A 5 -5.41 -5.60 22.95
N LEU A 6 -4.32 -5.33 22.21
CA LEU A 6 -4.17 -4.08 21.44
C LEU A 6 -5.15 -4.03 20.27
N GLY A 7 -5.32 -5.13 19.53
CA GLY A 7 -6.27 -5.22 18.42
C GLY A 7 -7.71 -4.92 18.88
N ALA A 8 -8.15 -5.55 19.97
CA ALA A 8 -9.47 -5.30 20.54
C ALA A 8 -9.70 -3.83 20.95
N LEU A 9 -8.66 -3.16 21.47
CA LEU A 9 -8.74 -1.73 21.82
C LEU A 9 -8.80 -0.83 20.58
N ILE A 10 -8.09 -1.17 19.51
CA ILE A 10 -8.15 -0.45 18.23
C ILE A 10 -9.54 -0.60 17.63
N ASP A 11 -10.10 -1.81 17.59
CA ASP A 11 -11.44 -2.06 17.06
C ASP A 11 -12.50 -1.27 17.83
N ALA A 12 -12.42 -1.26 19.17
CA ALA A 12 -13.32 -0.46 20.00
C ALA A 12 -13.18 1.05 19.74
N ALA A 13 -11.95 1.55 19.56
CA ALA A 13 -11.70 2.96 19.26
C ALA A 13 -12.27 3.36 17.88
N LEU A 14 -12.03 2.55 16.84
CA LEU A 14 -12.55 2.78 15.49
C LEU A 14 -14.08 2.72 15.47
N SER A 15 -14.68 1.73 16.12
CA SER A 15 -16.13 1.61 16.25
C SER A 15 -16.73 2.83 16.96
N SER A 16 -16.11 3.30 18.05
CA SER A 16 -16.56 4.51 18.75
C SER A 16 -16.47 5.79 17.90
N ALA A 17 -15.58 5.82 16.91
CA ALA A 17 -15.44 6.89 15.94
C ALA A 17 -16.37 6.74 14.72
N GLY A 18 -17.20 5.70 14.67
CA GLY A 18 -18.10 5.41 13.56
C GLY A 18 -17.41 4.80 12.33
N ILE A 19 -16.20 4.26 12.50
CA ILE A 19 -15.43 3.58 11.45
C ILE A 19 -15.67 2.08 11.60
N ASP A 20 -16.40 1.49 10.65
CA ASP A 20 -16.76 0.07 10.68
C ASP A 20 -15.74 -0.80 9.93
N VAL A 21 -14.80 -1.39 10.65
CA VAL A 21 -13.77 -2.31 10.11
C VAL A 21 -14.17 -3.78 10.14
N SER A 22 -15.43 -4.12 10.41
CA SER A 22 -15.86 -5.53 10.56
C SER A 22 -15.63 -6.38 9.31
N GLU A 23 -15.73 -5.78 8.12
CA GLU A 23 -15.47 -6.42 6.83
C GLU A 23 -14.04 -6.18 6.31
N MET A 24 -13.14 -5.59 7.12
CA MET A 24 -11.77 -5.32 6.72
C MET A 24 -10.95 -6.61 6.71
N THR A 25 -10.57 -7.05 5.51
CA THR A 25 -9.59 -8.13 5.33
C THR A 25 -8.17 -7.56 5.32
N GLU A 26 -7.18 -8.40 5.59
CA GLU A 26 -5.76 -8.04 5.45
C GLU A 26 -5.45 -7.54 4.04
N ASP A 27 -5.90 -8.26 3.01
CA ASP A 27 -5.75 -7.88 1.60
C ASP A 27 -6.32 -6.48 1.32
N ARG A 28 -7.52 -6.19 1.83
CA ARG A 28 -8.15 -4.87 1.69
C ARG A 28 -7.37 -3.78 2.42
N ALA A 29 -6.88 -4.07 3.62
CA ALA A 29 -6.06 -3.13 4.40
C ALA A 29 -4.73 -2.81 3.71
N LEU A 30 -4.06 -3.83 3.14
CA LEU A 30 -2.85 -3.67 2.36
C LEU A 30 -3.11 -2.82 1.10
N GLN A 31 -4.20 -3.08 0.38
CA GLN A 31 -4.53 -2.34 -0.83
C GLN A 31 -4.88 -0.87 -0.55
N LEU A 32 -5.60 -0.59 0.54
CA LEU A 32 -5.88 0.78 1.00
C LEU A 32 -4.59 1.50 1.42
N SER A 33 -3.69 0.80 2.12
CA SER A 33 -2.38 1.33 2.53
C SER A 33 -1.51 1.66 1.33
N ALA A 34 -1.43 0.75 0.36
CA ALA A 34 -0.71 0.95 -0.90
C ALA A 34 -1.26 2.18 -1.64
N ARG A 35 -2.59 2.30 -1.81
CA ARG A 35 -3.22 3.50 -2.42
C ARG A 35 -2.84 4.79 -1.70
N ARG A 36 -2.84 4.79 -0.36
CA ARG A 36 -2.46 5.97 0.43
C ARG A 36 -1.00 6.36 0.21
N TYR A 37 -0.10 5.39 0.16
CA TYR A 37 1.33 5.64 -0.04
C TYR A 37 1.67 6.03 -1.47
N VAL A 38 1.03 5.44 -2.48
CA VAL A 38 1.14 5.92 -3.86
C VAL A 38 0.74 7.39 -3.96
N ARG A 39 -0.34 7.80 -3.28
CA ARG A 39 -0.72 9.23 -3.22
C ARG A 39 0.31 10.09 -2.46
N CYS A 40 1.00 9.56 -1.46
CA CYS A 40 2.12 10.27 -0.83
C CYS A 40 3.26 10.47 -1.84
N VAL A 41 3.60 9.44 -2.63
CA VAL A 41 4.63 9.51 -3.67
C VAL A 41 4.29 10.57 -4.70
N LEU A 42 3.07 10.55 -5.24
CA LEU A 42 2.61 11.55 -6.22
C LEU A 42 2.58 12.98 -5.67
N ARG A 43 2.49 13.16 -4.35
CA ARG A 43 2.53 14.47 -3.68
C ARG A 43 3.94 14.86 -3.22
N GLY A 44 4.96 14.03 -3.48
CA GLY A 44 6.34 14.26 -3.02
C GLY A 44 6.52 14.13 -1.51
N GLN A 45 5.61 13.43 -0.81
CA GLN A 45 5.65 13.22 0.64
C GLN A 45 6.41 11.94 1.03
N MET A 46 6.68 11.09 0.06
CA MET A 46 7.38 9.81 0.17
C MET A 46 8.10 9.59 -1.17
N SER A 47 9.31 9.03 -1.18
CA SER A 47 9.95 8.66 -2.44
C SER A 47 9.39 7.34 -2.99
N ALA A 48 9.49 7.14 -4.30
CA ALA A 48 9.08 5.88 -4.92
C ALA A 48 9.90 4.68 -4.42
N ARG A 49 11.20 4.87 -4.12
CA ARG A 49 12.06 3.86 -3.50
C ARG A 49 11.61 3.48 -2.08
N GLU A 50 11.28 4.46 -1.24
CA GLU A 50 10.74 4.17 0.10
C GLU A 50 9.42 3.40 0.01
N PHE A 51 8.57 3.71 -0.98
CA PHE A 51 7.33 2.99 -1.20
C PHE A 51 7.56 1.55 -1.66
N ALA A 52 8.48 1.35 -2.61
CA ALA A 52 8.86 0.02 -3.09
C ALA A 52 9.37 -0.87 -1.94
N GLY A 53 10.26 -0.35 -1.10
CA GLY A 53 10.76 -1.07 0.08
C GLY A 53 9.65 -1.39 1.10
N TRP A 54 8.64 -0.52 1.27
CA TRP A 54 7.45 -0.86 2.06
C TRP A 54 6.66 -2.00 1.43
N ALA A 55 6.40 -1.95 0.12
CA ALA A 55 5.65 -2.99 -0.58
C ALA A 55 6.37 -4.34 -0.45
N HIS A 56 7.68 -4.37 -0.70
CA HIS A 56 8.50 -5.56 -0.57
C HIS A 56 8.50 -6.12 0.86
N SER A 57 8.70 -5.28 1.88
CA SER A 57 8.77 -5.75 3.27
C SER A 57 7.42 -6.13 3.88
N SER A 58 6.34 -5.45 3.50
CA SER A 58 5.01 -5.63 4.13
C SER A 58 4.09 -6.55 3.36
N ILE A 59 4.23 -6.63 2.04
CA ILE A 59 3.41 -7.49 1.17
C ILE A 59 4.22 -8.70 0.72
N GLY A 60 5.43 -8.46 0.21
CA GLY A 60 6.35 -9.50 -0.26
C GLY A 60 5.89 -10.23 -1.53
N HIS A 61 6.79 -11.03 -2.11
CA HIS A 61 6.54 -11.76 -3.36
C HIS A 61 5.52 -12.90 -3.21
N GLU A 62 5.24 -13.36 -1.99
CA GLU A 62 4.18 -14.33 -1.71
C GLU A 62 2.80 -13.66 -1.53
N GLY A 63 2.74 -12.33 -1.67
CA GLY A 63 1.53 -11.53 -1.57
C GLY A 63 0.56 -11.70 -2.76
N PRO A 64 -0.54 -10.93 -2.74
CA PRO A 64 -1.58 -11.03 -3.76
C PRO A 64 -1.12 -10.54 -5.14
N ASP A 65 -1.70 -11.10 -6.20
CA ASP A 65 -1.33 -10.81 -7.60
C ASP A 65 -1.37 -9.31 -7.94
N TRP A 66 -2.32 -8.56 -7.35
CA TRP A 66 -2.45 -7.12 -7.62
C TRP A 66 -1.25 -6.30 -7.14
N ALA A 67 -0.45 -6.83 -6.21
CA ALA A 67 0.66 -6.13 -5.58
C ALA A 67 2.02 -6.43 -6.22
N GLN A 68 2.11 -7.44 -7.08
CA GLN A 68 3.41 -7.96 -7.53
C GLN A 68 4.23 -6.91 -8.27
N GLU A 69 3.63 -6.13 -9.18
CA GLU A 69 4.34 -5.03 -9.85
C GLU A 69 4.86 -3.97 -8.85
N LEU A 70 4.21 -3.78 -7.71
CA LEU A 70 4.66 -2.82 -6.68
C LEU A 70 5.83 -3.36 -5.87
N VAL A 71 5.81 -4.66 -5.59
CA VAL A 71 6.88 -5.38 -4.88
C VAL A 71 8.13 -5.45 -5.76
N GLU A 72 7.97 -5.79 -7.03
CA GLU A 72 9.06 -5.90 -8.01
C GLU A 72 9.83 -4.58 -8.21
N LEU A 73 9.21 -3.42 -7.96
CA LEU A 73 9.92 -2.13 -8.04
C LEU A 73 11.15 -2.08 -7.13
N ASP A 74 11.13 -2.74 -5.97
CA ASP A 74 12.25 -2.70 -5.03
C ASP A 74 13.44 -3.51 -5.57
N ASP A 75 13.16 -4.67 -6.17
CA ASP A 75 14.15 -5.48 -6.89
C ASP A 75 14.70 -4.74 -8.11
N ASP A 76 13.85 -4.04 -8.87
CA ASP A 76 14.28 -3.22 -10.01
C ASP A 76 15.18 -2.06 -9.56
N TYR A 77 14.88 -1.43 -8.43
CA TYR A 77 15.75 -0.41 -7.85
C TYR A 77 17.11 -1.00 -7.42
N ASP A 78 17.12 -2.17 -6.76
CA ASP A 78 18.36 -2.88 -6.41
C ASP A 78 19.17 -3.27 -7.66
N ALA A 79 18.47 -3.65 -8.74
CA ALA A 79 19.07 -3.94 -10.03
C ALA A 79 19.67 -2.68 -10.68
N PHE A 80 18.97 -1.55 -10.62
CA PHE A 80 19.48 -0.29 -11.14
C PHE A 80 20.70 0.21 -10.35
N ASP A 81 20.61 0.24 -9.02
CA ASP A 81 21.68 0.66 -8.11
C ASP A 81 22.93 -0.22 -8.25
N GLY A 82 22.74 -1.52 -8.51
CA GLY A 82 23.81 -2.48 -8.76
C GLY A 82 24.44 -2.39 -10.15
N GLY A 83 23.88 -1.58 -11.07
CA GLY A 83 24.40 -1.38 -12.43
C GLY A 83 24.16 -2.53 -13.41
N TRP A 84 23.15 -3.37 -13.13
CA TRP A 84 22.79 -4.58 -13.89
C TRP A 84 21.34 -4.58 -14.37
N GLY A 85 20.54 -3.59 -13.93
CA GLY A 85 19.17 -3.33 -14.37
C GLY A 85 18.98 -1.95 -15.02
N HIS A 86 17.74 -1.65 -15.36
CA HIS A 86 17.33 -0.34 -15.89
C HIS A 86 16.66 0.48 -14.79
N GLU A 87 16.61 1.81 -14.97
CA GLU A 87 15.86 2.67 -14.05
C GLU A 87 14.38 2.20 -14.00
N PRO A 88 13.81 1.98 -12.81
CA PRO A 88 12.43 1.48 -12.70
C PRO A 88 11.42 2.51 -13.23
N ASP A 89 10.44 2.06 -14.02
CA ASP A 89 9.31 2.90 -14.43
C ASP A 89 8.24 2.96 -13.32
N TRP A 90 8.65 3.46 -12.15
CA TRP A 90 7.80 3.57 -10.98
C TRP A 90 6.54 4.39 -11.29
N ALA A 91 6.65 5.46 -12.07
CA ALA A 91 5.52 6.35 -12.34
C ALA A 91 4.39 5.61 -13.06
N GLN A 92 4.71 4.86 -14.11
CA GLN A 92 3.72 4.10 -14.86
C GLN A 92 3.16 2.93 -14.03
N THR A 93 4.01 2.25 -13.24
CA THR A 93 3.56 1.18 -12.33
C THR A 93 2.56 1.70 -11.30
N LEU A 94 2.83 2.85 -10.68
CA LEU A 94 1.92 3.47 -9.71
C LEU A 94 0.60 3.92 -10.36
N GLU A 95 0.64 4.44 -11.59
CA GLU A 95 -0.55 4.82 -12.34
C GLU A 95 -1.44 3.60 -12.64
N ARG A 96 -0.86 2.51 -13.15
CA ARG A 96 -1.59 1.25 -13.40
C ARG A 96 -2.25 0.73 -12.13
N PHE A 97 -1.54 0.72 -11.02
CA PHE A 97 -2.10 0.28 -9.74
C PHE A 97 -3.26 1.16 -9.28
N LEU A 98 -3.14 2.50 -9.35
CA LEU A 98 -4.23 3.39 -8.94
C LEU A 98 -5.49 3.17 -9.77
N LEU A 99 -5.34 2.97 -11.08
CA LEU A 99 -6.44 2.68 -12.01
C LEU A 99 -7.08 1.32 -11.69
N ALA A 100 -6.28 0.29 -11.47
CA ALA A 100 -6.76 -1.05 -11.14
C ALA A 100 -7.47 -1.10 -9.77
N SER A 101 -7.15 -0.17 -8.86
CA SER A 101 -7.67 -0.14 -7.49
C SER A 101 -8.72 0.95 -7.24
N GLU A 102 -9.30 1.59 -8.26
CA GLU A 102 -10.28 2.67 -8.08
C GLU A 102 -11.47 2.28 -7.20
N GLY A 103 -12.11 1.12 -7.43
CA GLY A 103 -13.26 0.64 -6.64
C GLY A 103 -12.91 0.10 -5.24
N VAL A 104 -11.62 0.06 -4.89
CA VAL A 104 -11.15 -0.39 -3.57
C VAL A 104 -11.33 0.72 -2.53
N ALA A 105 -11.30 1.95 -2.99
CA ALA A 105 -11.49 3.14 -2.18
C ALA A 105 -12.95 3.37 -1.72
N ASP A 106 -13.90 2.79 -2.44
CA ASP A 106 -15.32 3.06 -2.25
C ASP A 106 -15.73 2.66 -0.82
N GLY A 107 -16.19 3.66 -0.05
CA GLY A 107 -16.59 3.52 1.35
C GLY A 107 -15.50 3.80 2.40
N TRP A 108 -14.23 3.96 2.00
CA TRP A 108 -13.09 4.10 2.92
C TRP A 108 -12.22 5.33 2.69
N GLU A 109 -12.31 5.94 1.52
CA GLU A 109 -11.67 7.23 1.30
C GLU A 109 -12.57 8.38 1.80
N PRO A 110 -12.02 9.32 2.59
CA PRO A 110 -12.77 10.52 2.93
C PRO A 110 -13.14 11.25 1.64
N PRO A 111 -14.34 11.85 1.55
CA PRO A 111 -14.76 12.56 0.35
C PRO A 111 -13.70 13.57 -0.05
N ALA A 112 -13.39 13.61 -1.36
CA ALA A 112 -12.47 14.59 -1.91
C ALA A 112 -12.95 15.99 -1.49
N ARG A 113 -12.11 16.70 -0.74
CA ARG A 113 -12.34 18.08 -0.31
C ARG A 113 -11.93 19.05 -1.40
#